data_AF-A0A5D8QCJ3-F1
#
_entry.id   AF-A0A5D8QCJ3-F1
#
_cell.length_a   1.000
_cell.length_b   1.000
_cell.length_c   1.000
_cell.angle_alpha   90.00
_cell.angle_beta   90.00
_cell.angle_gamma   90.00
#
_symmetry.space_group_name_H-M   'P 1'
#
loop_
_entity.id
_entity.type
_entity.pdbx_description
1 polymer ?
#
loop_
_entity_poly.entity_id
_entity_poly.type
_entity_poly.pdbx_seq_one_letter_code
_entity_poly.pdbx_strand_id
1 'polypeptide(L)'
;MLALGMTMSIVVQLLNTGKVALITFFIMTLESFVINFITALIIPANKFGNMFAKKCGAKENTLGFAALSNLIINGIYVTVISFTMTLINVGFVPGLFVAWCHVYPIVFVIGYIVSLAITPLAFKLTIKIVAK
;
A
#
# COMPACT_ATOMS: atom_id res chain seq x y z
N MET A 1 -6.81 -2.25 1.59
CA MET A 1 -6.00 -3.04 0.63
C MET A 1 -6.39 -2.79 -0.82
N LEU A 2 -7.65 -3.03 -1.24
CA LEU A 2 -8.12 -2.64 -2.59
C LEU A 2 -7.92 -1.15 -2.89
N ALA A 3 -8.24 -0.28 -1.91
CA ALA A 3 -8.03 1.15 -2.05
C ALA A 3 -6.55 1.53 -2.28
N LEU A 4 -5.61 0.85 -1.61
CA LEU A 4 -4.18 1.07 -1.83
C LEU A 4 -3.79 0.65 -3.25
N GLY A 5 -4.19 -0.55 -3.71
CA GLY A 5 -3.93 -0.99 -5.08
C GLY A 5 -4.45 -0.01 -6.15
N MET A 6 -5.66 0.52 -5.95
CA MET A 6 -6.24 1.54 -6.85
C MET A 6 -5.46 2.86 -6.82
N THR A 7 -5.12 3.37 -5.64
CA THR A 7 -4.32 4.59 -5.50
C THR A 7 -2.97 4.46 -6.20
N MET A 8 -2.29 3.33 -5.99
CA MET A 8 -0.95 3.10 -6.53
C MET A 8 -1.01 2.99 -8.06
N SER A 9 -2.02 2.30 -8.60
CA SER A 9 -2.24 2.15 -10.04
C SER A 9 -2.55 3.49 -10.73
N ILE A 10 -3.26 4.40 -10.05
CA ILE A 10 -3.52 5.76 -10.57
C ILE A 10 -2.26 6.62 -10.51
N VAL A 11 -1.56 6.61 -9.38
CA VAL A 11 -0.33 7.40 -9.17
C VAL A 11 0.74 7.00 -10.17
N VAL A 12 0.98 5.70 -10.36
CA VAL A 12 2.01 5.20 -11.29
C VAL A 12 1.67 5.56 -12.74
N GLN A 13 0.41 5.49 -13.15
CA GLN A 13 0.01 5.90 -14.50
C GLN A 13 0.13 7.40 -14.73
N LEU A 14 -0.22 8.20 -13.72
CA LEU A 14 -0.04 9.66 -13.79
C LEU A 14 1.44 10.03 -13.87
N LEU A 15 2.30 9.37 -13.09
CA LEU A 15 3.74 9.64 -13.08
C LEU A 15 4.43 9.19 -14.37
N ASN A 16 4.04 8.05 -14.95
CA ASN A 16 4.71 7.50 -16.13
C ASN A 16 4.16 8.04 -17.46
N THR A 17 2.86 8.35 -17.52
CA THR A 17 2.15 8.61 -18.78
C THR A 17 1.39 9.93 -18.78
N GLY A 18 1.23 10.59 -17.63
CA GLY A 18 0.41 11.81 -17.50
C GLY A 18 -1.09 11.60 -17.74
N LYS A 19 -1.53 10.37 -18.00
CA LYS A 19 -2.91 9.99 -18.33
C LYS A 19 -3.26 8.68 -17.64
N VAL A 20 -4.52 8.54 -17.22
CA VAL A 20 -5.05 7.30 -16.68
C VAL A 20 -5.73 6.53 -17.81
N ALA A 21 -5.12 5.43 -18.25
CA ALA A 21 -5.72 4.52 -19.21
C ALA A 21 -6.54 3.47 -18.45
N LEU A 22 -7.84 3.37 -18.76
CA LEU A 22 -8.77 2.48 -18.05
C LEU A 22 -8.31 1.01 -18.10
N ILE A 23 -7.86 0.52 -19.24
CA ILE A 23 -7.40 -0.87 -19.40
C ILE A 23 -6.17 -1.13 -18.51
N THR A 24 -5.17 -0.26 -18.57
CA THR A 24 -3.96 -0.35 -17.75
C THR A 24 -4.25 -0.22 -16.26
N PHE A 25 -5.24 0.60 -15.89
CA PHE A 25 -5.70 0.73 -14.52
C PHE A 25 -6.25 -0.60 -13.97
N PHE A 26 -7.10 -1.29 -14.72
CA PHE A 26 -7.64 -2.57 -14.26
C PHE A 26 -6.57 -3.65 -14.15
N ILE A 27 -5.65 -3.73 -15.13
CA ILE A 27 -4.54 -4.68 -15.10
C ILE A 27 -3.65 -4.44 -13.87
N MET A 28 -3.20 -3.20 -13.65
CA MET A 28 -2.36 -2.86 -12.51
C MET A 28 -3.08 -3.04 -11.16
N THR A 29 -4.39 -2.76 -11.12
CA THR A 29 -5.18 -2.98 -9.90
C THR A 29 -5.29 -4.47 -9.58
N LEU A 30 -5.51 -5.32 -10.58
CA LEU A 30 -5.58 -6.77 -10.40
C LEU A 30 -4.22 -7.36 -10.01
N GLU A 31 -3.14 -6.97 -10.70
CA GLU A 31 -1.78 -7.39 -10.36
C GLU A 31 -1.41 -6.98 -8.93
N SER A 32 -1.65 -5.73 -8.54
CA SER A 32 -1.35 -5.26 -7.19
C SER A 32 -2.19 -5.98 -6.14
N PHE A 33 -3.43 -6.34 -6.45
CA PHE A 33 -4.27 -7.14 -5.58
C PHE A 33 -3.71 -8.56 -5.38
N VAL A 34 -3.31 -9.24 -6.45
CA VAL A 34 -2.73 -10.59 -6.40
C VAL A 34 -1.40 -10.58 -5.64
N ILE A 35 -0.50 -9.64 -5.96
CA ILE A 35 0.79 -9.50 -5.27
C ILE A 35 0.56 -9.19 -3.79
N ASN A 36 -0.36 -8.29 -3.46
CA ASN A 36 -0.70 -7.98 -2.08
C ASN A 36 -1.26 -9.19 -1.33
N PHE A 37 -2.11 -10.00 -1.98
CA PHE A 37 -2.67 -11.20 -1.38
C PHE A 37 -1.58 -12.23 -1.06
N ILE A 38 -0.68 -12.51 -2.02
CA ILE A 38 0.47 -13.40 -1.82
C ILE A 38 1.38 -12.84 -0.71
N THR A 39 1.66 -11.55 -0.73
CA THR A 39 2.49 -10.89 0.29
C THR A 39 1.86 -11.00 1.68
N ALA A 40 0.54 -10.85 1.79
CA ALA A 40 -0.17 -10.96 3.06
C ALA A 40 -0.18 -12.38 3.62
N LEU A 41 -0.11 -13.41 2.75
CA LEU A 41 0.02 -14.81 3.15
C LEU A 41 1.43 -15.13 3.64
N ILE A 42 2.46 -14.57 2.99
CA ILE A 42 3.87 -14.86 3.30
C ILE A 42 4.35 -14.03 4.49
N ILE A 43 4.03 -12.73 4.50
CA ILE A 43 4.57 -11.77 5.46
C ILE A 43 3.47 -11.40 6.47
N PRO A 44 3.63 -11.75 7.76
CA PRO A 44 2.70 -11.34 8.80
C PRO A 44 2.91 -9.86 9.15
N ALA A 45 2.67 -8.95 8.21
CA ALA A 45 2.92 -7.51 8.33
C ALA A 45 2.18 -6.90 9.54
N ASN A 46 0.99 -7.40 9.87
CA ASN A 46 0.23 -6.98 11.06
C ASN A 46 0.98 -7.28 12.37
N LYS A 47 1.72 -8.40 12.45
CA LYS A 47 2.55 -8.69 13.63
C LYS A 47 3.71 -7.71 13.75
N PHE A 48 4.35 -7.36 12.64
CA PHE A 48 5.45 -6.39 12.62
C PHE A 48 4.98 -4.98 12.98
N GLY A 49 3.86 -4.53 12.41
CA GLY A 49 3.26 -3.23 12.75
C GLY A 49 2.90 -3.13 14.22
N ASN A 50 2.19 -4.13 14.76
CA ASN A 50 1.81 -4.14 16.18
C ASN A 50 3.01 -4.24 17.12
N MET A 51 4.06 -4.99 16.74
CA MET A 51 5.29 -5.07 17.55
C MET A 51 6.03 -3.72 17.57
N PHE A 52 6.06 -3.01 16.44
CA PHE A 52 6.67 -1.69 16.34
C PHE A 52 5.90 -0.65 17.15
N ALA A 53 4.57 -0.63 17.02
CA ALA A 53 3.73 0.29 17.78
C ALA A 53 3.78 0.03 19.30
N LYS A 54 3.90 -1.25 19.71
CA LYS A 54 4.18 -1.63 21.11
C LYS A 54 5.54 -1.15 21.57
N LYS A 55 6.59 -1.29 20.76
CA LYS A 55 7.94 -0.78 21.08
C LYS A 55 7.99 0.75 21.19
N CYS A 56 7.17 1.46 20.43
CA CYS A 56 7.02 2.91 20.56
C CYS A 56 6.17 3.35 21.77
N GLY A 57 5.70 2.42 22.62
CA GLY A 57 4.93 2.75 23.82
C GLY A 57 3.51 3.26 23.53
N ALA A 58 3.01 3.10 22.31
CA ALA A 58 1.65 3.51 21.96
C ALA A 58 0.64 2.55 22.59
N LYS A 59 -0.36 3.09 23.30
CA LYS A 59 -1.44 2.28 23.90
C LYS A 59 -2.27 1.64 22.79
N GLU A 60 -2.48 0.32 22.90
CA GLU A 60 -3.43 -0.42 22.08
C GLU A 60 -4.81 0.31 22.14
N ASN A 61 -5.52 0.40 21.02
CA ASN A 61 -6.76 1.21 20.81
C ASN A 61 -6.63 2.73 20.65
N THR A 62 -5.43 3.32 20.56
CA THR A 62 -5.28 4.75 20.23
C THR A 62 -5.10 4.97 18.72
N LEU A 63 -5.59 6.09 18.18
CA LEU A 63 -5.35 6.47 16.77
C LEU A 63 -3.85 6.54 16.43
N GLY A 64 -3.00 6.90 17.39
CA GLY A 64 -1.54 6.88 17.23
C GLY A 64 -0.95 5.47 17.06
N PHE A 65 -1.50 4.47 17.74
CA PHE A 65 -1.11 3.06 17.56
C PHE A 65 -1.50 2.58 16.16
N ALA A 66 -2.72 2.92 15.72
CA ALA A 66 -3.17 2.60 14.37
C ALA A 66 -2.28 3.27 13.30
N ALA A 67 -1.93 4.54 13.47
CA ALA A 67 -1.06 5.25 12.53
C ALA A 67 0.36 4.68 12.46
N LEU A 68 0.99 4.41 13.61
CA LEU A 68 2.34 3.84 13.68
C LEU A 68 2.41 2.41 13.15
N SER A 69 1.45 1.55 13.52
CA SER A 69 1.35 0.20 12.97
C SER A 69 1.14 0.27 11.46
N ASN A 70 0.24 1.14 11.00
CA ASN A 70 -0.10 1.29 9.58
C ASN A 70 1.08 1.84 8.77
N LEU A 71 1.95 2.68 9.35
CA LEU A 71 3.17 3.14 8.68
C LEU A 71 4.09 1.98 8.31
N ILE A 72 4.36 1.07 9.25
CA ILE A 72 5.21 -0.11 9.02
C ILE A 72 4.53 -1.10 8.08
N ILE A 73 3.25 -1.39 8.32
CA ILE A 73 2.47 -2.31 7.49
C ILE A 73 2.44 -1.81 6.04
N ASN A 74 2.08 -0.53 5.85
CA ASN A 74 2.03 0.08 4.53
C ASN A 74 3.41 0.12 3.89
N GLY A 75 4.48 0.39 4.65
CA GLY A 75 5.85 0.33 4.13
C GLY A 75 6.21 -1.03 3.57
N ILE A 76 5.95 -2.10 4.31
CA ILE A 76 6.22 -3.46 3.86
C ILE A 76 5.44 -3.76 2.57
N TYR A 77 4.12 -3.52 2.56
CA TYR A 77 3.29 -3.81 1.40
C TYR A 77 3.64 -2.95 0.18
N VAL A 78 3.78 -1.64 0.36
CA VAL A 78 4.14 -0.72 -0.74
C VAL A 78 5.50 -1.09 -1.31
N THR A 79 6.49 -1.43 -0.48
CA THR A 79 7.81 -1.87 -0.94
C THR A 79 7.70 -3.13 -1.80
N VAL A 80 7.06 -4.18 -1.30
CA VAL A 80 6.96 -5.45 -2.02
C VAL A 80 6.12 -5.31 -3.29
N ILE A 81 4.99 -4.62 -3.22
CA ILE A 81 4.10 -4.41 -4.38
C ILE A 81 4.79 -3.55 -5.43
N SER A 82 5.38 -2.41 -5.05
CA SER A 82 6.06 -1.52 -6.00
C SER A 82 7.25 -2.19 -6.66
N PHE A 83 8.06 -2.93 -5.90
CA PHE A 83 9.21 -3.65 -6.43
C PHE A 83 8.78 -4.74 -7.42
N THR A 84 7.79 -5.55 -7.06
CA THR A 84 7.27 -6.64 -7.91
C THR A 84 6.60 -6.07 -9.17
N MET A 85 5.86 -4.97 -9.05
CA MET A 85 5.26 -4.25 -10.18
C MET A 85 6.31 -3.71 -11.13
N THR A 86 7.35 -3.05 -10.61
CA THR A 86 8.46 -2.55 -11.45
C THR A 86 9.16 -3.71 -12.14
N LEU A 87 9.34 -4.84 -11.45
CA LEU A 87 9.93 -6.05 -12.03
C LEU A 87 9.10 -6.62 -13.18
N ILE A 88 7.77 -6.70 -13.03
CA ILE A 88 6.87 -7.21 -14.07
C ILE A 88 6.77 -6.24 -15.26
N ASN A 89 6.68 -4.94 -15.00
CA ASN A 89 6.44 -3.94 -16.06
C ASN A 89 7.72 -3.56 -16.83
N VAL A 90 8.88 -3.55 -16.17
CA VAL A 90 10.16 -3.09 -16.77
C VAL A 90 11.10 -4.26 -17.08
N GLY A 91 10.93 -5.40 -16.42
CA GLY A 91 11.82 -6.56 -16.58
C GLY A 91 13.17 -6.40 -15.88
N PHE A 92 14.03 -7.42 -16.00
CA PHE A 92 15.34 -7.48 -15.33
C PHE A 92 16.42 -6.71 -16.11
N VAL A 93 16.25 -5.39 -16.22
CA VAL A 93 17.18 -4.50 -16.93
C VAL A 93 18.00 -3.63 -15.97
N PRO A 94 19.21 -3.17 -16.36
CA PRO A 94 20.08 -2.35 -15.50
C PRO A 94 19.45 -1.05 -14.97
N GLY A 95 18.37 -0.56 -15.59
CA GLY A 95 17.62 0.63 -15.16
C GLY A 95 16.52 0.36 -14.12
N LEU A 96 16.25 -0.90 -13.75
CA LEU A 96 15.14 -1.27 -12.86
C LEU A 96 15.23 -0.58 -11.50
N PHE A 97 16.40 -0.59 -10.88
CA PHE A 97 16.57 -0.02 -9.53
C PHE A 97 16.42 1.50 -9.54
N VAL A 98 16.88 2.16 -10.60
CA VAL A 98 16.77 3.61 -10.78
C VAL A 98 15.31 4.00 -11.01
N ALA A 99 14.60 3.27 -11.87
CA ALA A 99 13.17 3.47 -12.11
C ALA A 99 12.34 3.25 -10.83
N TRP A 100 12.67 2.20 -10.07
CA TRP A 100 12.02 1.90 -8.81
C TRP A 100 12.28 2.99 -7.77
N CYS A 101 13.52 3.43 -7.57
CA CYS A 101 13.86 4.49 -6.61
C CYS A 101 13.18 5.83 -6.90
N HIS A 102 12.87 6.14 -8.17
CA HIS A 102 12.17 7.38 -8.52
C HIS A 102 10.67 7.31 -8.18
N VAL A 103 10.05 6.16 -8.40
CA VAL A 103 8.59 5.96 -8.19
C VAL A 103 8.26 5.62 -6.74
N TYR A 104 9.09 4.79 -6.09
CA TYR A 104 8.90 4.27 -4.75
C TYR A 104 8.57 5.33 -3.68
N PRO A 105 9.36 6.41 -3.48
CA PRO A 105 9.11 7.36 -2.40
C PRO A 105 7.79 8.12 -2.59
N ILE A 106 7.44 8.46 -3.83
CA ILE A 106 6.18 9.16 -4.15
C ILE A 106 5.00 8.25 -3.82
N VAL A 107 5.08 7.01 -4.29
CA VAL A 107 4.05 5.98 -4.11
C VAL A 107 3.90 5.60 -2.63
N PHE A 108 5.00 5.54 -1.87
CA PHE A 108 5.00 5.31 -0.42
C PHE A 108 4.31 6.44 0.34
N VAL A 109 4.65 7.70 0.07
CA VAL A 109 4.07 8.86 0.74
C VAL A 109 2.57 8.98 0.43
N ILE A 110 2.18 8.88 -0.84
CA ILE A 110 0.78 8.97 -1.24
C ILE A 110 -0.01 7.79 -0.67
N GLY A 111 0.52 6.56 -0.78
CA GLY A 111 -0.09 5.37 -0.20
C GLY A 111 -0.30 5.51 1.31
N TYR A 112 0.65 6.09 2.02
CA TYR A 112 0.53 6.32 3.46
C TYR A 112 -0.57 7.34 3.80
N ILE A 113 -0.58 8.49 3.11
CA ILE A 113 -1.61 9.53 3.31
C ILE A 113 -3.01 8.97 3.04
N VAL A 114 -3.17 8.25 1.93
CA VAL A 114 -4.46 7.65 1.58
C VAL A 114 -4.85 6.56 2.57
N SER A 115 -3.91 5.73 3.03
CA SER A 115 -4.14 4.74 4.07
C SER A 115 -4.68 5.38 5.35
N LEU A 116 -4.05 6.47 5.80
CA LEU A 116 -4.48 7.21 6.98
C LEU A 116 -5.86 7.85 6.81
N ALA A 117 -6.20 8.35 5.61
CA ALA A 117 -7.51 8.94 5.35
C ALA A 117 -8.63 7.89 5.27
N ILE A 118 -8.35 6.72 4.70
CA ILE A 118 -9.35 5.66 4.50
C ILE A 118 -9.58 4.84 5.78
N THR A 119 -8.56 4.66 6.63
CA THR A 119 -8.68 3.91 7.89
C THR A 119 -9.86 4.37 8.79
N PRO A 120 -10.03 5.67 9.13
CA PRO A 120 -11.15 6.12 9.94
C PRO A 120 -12.50 5.98 9.23
N LEU A 121 -12.54 6.10 7.90
CA LEU A 121 -13.75 5.86 7.10
C LEU A 121 -14.16 4.40 7.14
N ALA A 122 -13.19 3.49 6.98
CA ALA A 122 -13.41 2.05 7.06
C ALA A 122 -13.95 1.64 8.43
N PHE A 123 -13.33 2.12 9.52
CA PHE A 123 -13.81 1.87 10.89
C PHE A 123 -15.27 2.31 11.10
N LYS A 124 -15.63 3.51 10.64
CA LYS A 124 -17.02 4.02 10.75
C LYS A 124 -18.02 3.16 9.98
N LEU A 125 -17.64 2.68 8.79
CA LEU A 125 -18.49 1.80 7.98
C LEU A 125 -18.65 0.42 8.63
N THR A 126 -17.56 -0.16 9.15
CA THR A 126 -17.62 -1.45 9.84
C THR A 126 -18.53 -1.39 11.06
N ILE A 127 -18.44 -0.34 11.88
CA ILE A 127 -19.33 -0.17 13.04
C ILE A 127 -20.79 -0.08 12.61
N LYS A 128 -21.11 0.66 11.53
CA LYS A 128 -22.48 0.75 11.01
C LYS A 128 -23.04 -0.57 10.47
N ILE A 129 -22.19 -1.41 9.89
CA ILE A 129 -22.59 -2.71 9.33
C ILE A 129 -22.76 -3.75 10.43
N VAL A 130 -21.87 -3.75 11.42
CA VAL A 130 -21.90 -4.72 12.55
C VAL A 130 -22.96 -4.35 13.60
N ALA A 131 -23.30 -3.07 13.75
CA ALA A 131 -24.37 -2.62 14.66
C ALA A 131 -25.80 -2.83 14.12
N LYS A 132 -25.95 -3.54 13.00
CA LYS A 132 -27.22 -3.85 12.35
C LYS A 132 -27.44 -5.35 12.33
#